data_AF-A0A4Q4YEA4-F1
#
_entry.id   AF-A0A4Q4YEA4-F1
#
_cell.length_a   1.000
_cell.length_b   1.000
_cell.length_c   1.000
_cell.angle_alpha   90.00
_cell.angle_beta   90.00
_cell.angle_gamma   90.00
#
_symmetry.space_group_name_H-M   'P 1'
#
loop_
_entity.id
_entity.type
_entity.pdbx_description
1 polymer ?
#
loop_
_entity_poly.entity_id
_entity_poly.type
_entity_poly.pdbx_seq_one_letter_code
_entity_poly.pdbx_strand_id
1 'polypeptide(L)'
;MAAPLKSAVASGTSAVFVPRKVFEVSPSIVRTYFLGHHASALTSMRKILSSISLILECRDSRVPLTSSNPLLESALAGRDRIIVYTKADLCATIKWVNGRPPKNRAIRWPDNQQRLLREWHSSRHRGGGGSSNAGAIGTEGEAGSSPRGAVEGAGPGPGSGGRTKVMFTSKREPHTMLHLLDAIKTRARASDSLVGLRALIVGMPNSGKSTLLNALRQAGLRMTGAAMTSAHPGLTRKLSTPVRVAEPDSAAGIEGGVYVVDTPGVFVPYVGDVEAMLKLALVGCVKDGVVPAETLADYLLFRLNLVSPALYADLSPAGPTNDAREFLEAVARRTGKLLRGGEPALRQAADWVIQQWRMGALGRFCLDDLTEQGIRDWEVRAAAAEGKISMSQARKREKEARSAKGAAKRQAAAAGA
;
A
#
# COMPACT_ATOMS: atom_id res chain seq x y z
N MET A 1 -27.26 55.03 -43.90
CA MET A 1 -26.26 55.44 -42.89
C MET A 1 -26.28 54.42 -41.77
N ALA A 2 -25.16 53.71 -41.60
CA ALA A 2 -25.01 52.66 -40.58
C ALA A 2 -24.73 53.29 -39.20
N ALA A 3 -25.44 52.85 -38.17
CA ALA A 3 -25.18 53.19 -36.77
C ALA A 3 -24.08 52.26 -36.20
N PRO A 4 -23.21 52.75 -35.31
CA PRO A 4 -21.99 52.03 -34.94
C PRO A 4 -22.26 50.92 -33.92
N LEU A 5 -21.57 49.80 -34.12
CA LEU A 5 -21.46 48.68 -33.17
C LEU A 5 -20.83 49.16 -31.86
N LYS A 6 -21.60 49.10 -30.77
CA LYS A 6 -21.05 49.20 -29.41
C LYS A 6 -20.15 47.98 -29.16
N SER A 7 -18.87 48.22 -28.93
CA SER A 7 -17.93 47.24 -28.41
C SER A 7 -18.37 46.80 -27.02
N ALA A 8 -18.94 45.60 -26.93
CA ALA A 8 -19.09 44.92 -25.65
C ALA A 8 -17.69 44.46 -25.20
N VAL A 9 -17.09 45.22 -24.29
CA VAL A 9 -15.94 44.78 -23.50
C VAL A 9 -16.36 43.50 -22.79
N ALA A 10 -15.80 42.37 -23.23
CA ALA A 10 -15.97 41.10 -22.55
C ALA A 10 -15.24 41.14 -21.20
N SER A 11 -15.91 41.64 -20.16
CA SER A 11 -15.53 41.43 -18.77
C SER A 11 -15.85 39.99 -18.38
N GLY A 12 -15.14 39.03 -18.96
CA GLY A 12 -15.21 37.63 -18.57
C GLY A 12 -14.32 37.41 -17.35
N THR A 13 -14.87 37.55 -16.14
CA THR A 13 -14.26 36.96 -14.95
C THR A 13 -14.18 35.44 -15.16
N SER A 14 -12.99 34.93 -15.50
CA SER A 14 -12.75 33.49 -15.56
C SER A 14 -13.07 32.90 -14.18
N ALA A 15 -14.13 32.11 -14.09
CA ALA A 15 -14.58 31.53 -12.83
C ALA A 15 -13.43 30.70 -12.22
N VAL A 16 -13.09 30.98 -10.96
CA VAL A 16 -12.03 30.26 -10.26
C VAL A 16 -12.44 28.78 -10.14
N PHE A 17 -11.59 27.88 -10.63
CA PHE A 17 -11.83 26.44 -10.54
C PHE A 17 -11.91 25.97 -9.08
N VAL A 18 -12.96 25.20 -8.75
CA VAL A 18 -13.16 24.61 -7.42
C VAL A 18 -13.10 23.08 -7.52
N PRO A 19 -12.09 22.43 -6.92
CA PRO A 19 -12.06 20.98 -6.79
C PRO A 19 -13.31 20.41 -6.10
N ARG A 20 -13.79 19.26 -6.58
CA ARG A 20 -14.72 18.42 -5.81
C ARG A 20 -14.14 18.14 -4.42
N LYS A 21 -14.96 18.25 -3.37
CA LYS A 21 -14.57 17.92 -1.99
C LYS A 21 -14.84 16.46 -1.63
N VAL A 22 -15.79 15.83 -2.32
CA VAL A 22 -16.22 14.45 -2.11
C VAL A 22 -16.19 13.74 -3.45
N PHE A 23 -15.79 12.47 -3.45
CA PHE A 23 -15.90 11.61 -4.61
C PHE A 23 -17.19 10.79 -4.51
N GLU A 24 -18.12 11.02 -5.44
CA GLU A 24 -19.36 10.26 -5.49
C GLU A 24 -19.07 8.85 -6.01
N VAL A 25 -19.19 7.89 -5.10
CA VAL A 25 -18.94 6.50 -5.42
C VAL A 25 -20.21 5.90 -6.03
N SER A 26 -20.12 5.47 -7.29
CA SER A 26 -21.21 4.71 -7.89
C SER A 26 -21.43 3.38 -7.14
N PRO A 27 -22.69 3.03 -6.80
CA PRO A 27 -23.02 1.76 -6.15
C PRO A 27 -22.62 0.53 -6.96
N SER A 28 -22.38 0.68 -8.28
CA SER A 28 -22.03 -0.40 -9.19
C SER A 28 -20.57 -0.86 -9.10
N ILE A 29 -19.71 -0.16 -8.34
CA ILE A 29 -18.32 -0.58 -8.15
C ILE A 29 -18.29 -1.88 -7.34
N VAL A 30 -17.71 -2.91 -7.95
CA VAL A 30 -17.73 -4.28 -7.42
C VAL A 30 -16.94 -4.36 -6.11
N ARG A 31 -17.67 -4.56 -5.01
CA ARG A 31 -17.08 -5.02 -3.74
C ARG A 31 -16.63 -6.47 -3.93
N THR A 32 -15.34 -6.67 -4.17
CA THR A 32 -14.83 -7.95 -4.68
C THR A 32 -14.27 -8.83 -3.58
N TYR A 33 -14.43 -10.15 -3.75
CA TYR A 33 -13.78 -11.18 -2.94
C TYR A 33 -12.58 -11.77 -3.69
N PHE A 34 -11.45 -11.93 -3.01
CA PHE A 34 -10.23 -12.51 -3.59
C PHE A 34 -9.73 -13.68 -2.71
N LEU A 35 -10.36 -14.86 -2.81
CA LEU A 35 -10.07 -15.95 -1.87
C LEU A 35 -9.18 -17.06 -2.45
N GLY A 36 -9.27 -17.36 -3.75
CA GLY A 36 -8.64 -18.56 -4.32
C GLY A 36 -7.11 -18.67 -4.11
N HIS A 37 -6.32 -17.80 -4.74
CA HIS A 37 -4.86 -17.89 -4.68
C HIS A 37 -4.27 -17.35 -3.36
N HIS A 38 -4.96 -16.42 -2.69
CA HIS A 38 -4.46 -15.76 -1.48
C HIS A 38 -4.61 -16.62 -0.22
N ALA A 39 -5.63 -17.48 -0.14
CA ALA A 39 -5.75 -18.44 0.96
C ALA A 39 -4.63 -19.49 0.94
N SER A 40 -4.21 -19.92 -0.26
CA SER A 40 -3.05 -20.79 -0.43
C SER A 40 -1.77 -20.10 0.02
N ALA A 41 -1.57 -18.83 -0.35
CA ALA A 41 -0.43 -18.03 0.09
C ALA A 41 -0.33 -17.95 1.62
N LEU A 42 -1.43 -17.64 2.31
CA LEU A 42 -1.47 -17.57 3.77
C LEU A 42 -1.17 -18.93 4.42
N THR A 43 -1.70 -20.01 3.84
CA THR A 43 -1.46 -21.38 4.33
C THR A 43 0.01 -21.79 4.16
N SER A 44 0.59 -21.56 2.99
CA SER A 44 2.00 -21.83 2.71
C SER A 44 2.91 -21.01 3.63
N MET A 45 2.60 -19.72 3.81
CA MET A 45 3.33 -18.84 4.73
C MET A 45 3.34 -19.41 6.14
N ARG A 46 2.17 -19.79 6.70
CA ARG A 46 2.05 -20.36 8.05
C ARG A 46 2.90 -21.60 8.27
N LYS A 47 3.05 -22.46 7.25
CA LYS A 47 3.86 -23.69 7.34
C LYS A 47 5.35 -23.42 7.57
N ILE A 48 5.88 -22.31 7.07
CA ILE A 48 7.32 -21.99 7.19
C ILE A 48 7.62 -21.05 8.36
N LEU A 49 6.61 -20.44 8.99
CA LEU A 49 6.79 -19.44 10.04
C LEU A 49 7.64 -19.95 11.22
N SER A 50 7.61 -21.23 11.58
CA SER A 50 8.45 -21.79 12.65
C SER A 50 9.95 -21.65 12.37
N SER A 51 10.35 -21.63 11.09
CA SER A 51 11.74 -21.51 10.64
C SER A 51 12.18 -20.06 10.36
N ILE A 52 11.29 -19.09 10.57
CA ILE A 52 11.51 -17.67 10.26
C ILE A 52 11.71 -16.90 11.56
N SER A 53 12.83 -16.18 11.66
CA SER A 53 13.18 -15.35 12.80
C SER A 53 12.78 -13.89 12.65
N LEU A 54 12.61 -13.39 11.41
CA LEU A 54 12.24 -11.99 11.15
C LEU A 54 11.17 -11.87 10.07
N ILE A 55 10.16 -11.02 10.30
CA ILE A 55 9.18 -10.64 9.28
C ILE A 55 9.57 -9.31 8.64
N LEU A 56 9.59 -9.25 7.31
CA LEU A 56 9.68 -8.02 6.53
C LEU A 56 8.32 -7.75 5.88
N GLU A 57 7.52 -6.87 6.46
CA GLU A 57 6.18 -6.57 5.94
C GLU A 57 6.21 -5.38 4.97
N CYS A 58 6.04 -5.66 3.68
CA CYS A 58 6.00 -4.65 2.64
C CYS A 58 4.61 -4.01 2.51
N ARG A 59 4.56 -2.68 2.68
CA ARG A 59 3.40 -1.83 2.39
C ARG A 59 3.73 -0.85 1.27
N ASP A 60 2.74 -0.53 0.42
CA ASP A 60 2.93 0.49 -0.62
C ASP A 60 2.80 1.87 0.02
N SER A 61 3.84 2.68 -0.08
CA SER A 61 3.90 4.02 0.53
C SER A 61 2.74 4.92 0.14
N ARG A 62 2.18 4.75 -1.07
CA ARG A 62 1.08 5.60 -1.56
C ARG A 62 -0.25 5.33 -0.85
N VAL A 63 -0.37 4.20 -0.16
CA VAL A 63 -1.59 3.76 0.54
C VAL A 63 -1.22 3.08 1.87
N PRO A 64 -0.51 3.77 2.78
CA PRO A 64 0.11 3.12 3.93
C PRO A 64 -0.89 2.55 4.95
N LEU A 65 -2.08 3.18 5.07
CA LEU A 65 -3.17 2.72 5.92
C LEU A 65 -3.98 1.64 5.18
N THR A 66 -4.37 1.93 3.94
CA THR A 66 -5.22 1.06 3.12
C THR A 66 -4.53 -0.26 2.73
N SER A 67 -3.20 -0.29 2.61
CA SER A 67 -2.44 -1.53 2.35
C SER A 67 -2.19 -2.39 3.58
N SER A 68 -2.67 -1.98 4.77
CA SER A 68 -2.70 -2.83 5.96
C SER A 68 -3.57 -4.07 5.71
N ASN A 69 -3.12 -5.24 6.16
CA ASN A 69 -3.84 -6.49 5.97
C ASN A 69 -4.11 -7.17 7.33
N PRO A 70 -5.37 -7.13 7.83
CA PRO A 70 -5.75 -7.75 9.10
C PRO A 70 -5.43 -9.26 9.20
N LEU A 71 -5.43 -9.98 8.06
CA LEU A 71 -5.04 -11.40 8.04
C LEU A 71 -3.55 -11.59 8.30
N LEU A 72 -2.70 -10.68 7.81
CA LEU A 72 -1.27 -10.72 8.09
C LEU A 72 -1.01 -10.29 9.54
N GLU A 73 -1.71 -9.27 10.02
CA GLU A 73 -1.59 -8.80 11.40
C GLU A 73 -1.88 -9.92 12.41
N SER A 74 -3.02 -10.60 12.24
CA SER A 74 -3.40 -11.73 13.10
C SER A 74 -2.46 -12.94 12.93
N ALA A 75 -2.05 -13.28 11.71
CA ALA A 75 -1.18 -14.44 11.46
C ALA A 75 0.27 -14.25 11.95
N LEU A 76 0.71 -13.01 12.14
CA LEU A 76 2.09 -12.65 12.46
C LEU A 76 2.20 -11.95 13.82
N ALA A 77 1.14 -12.05 14.65
CA ALA A 77 1.12 -11.51 16.00
C ALA A 77 2.26 -12.09 16.84
N GLY A 78 2.91 -11.25 17.64
CA GLY A 78 4.02 -11.64 18.52
C GLY A 78 5.37 -11.89 17.83
N ARG A 79 5.46 -11.84 16.49
CA ARG A 79 6.73 -12.02 15.76
C ARG A 79 7.52 -10.71 15.64
N ASP A 80 8.85 -10.78 15.71
CA ASP A 80 9.73 -9.63 15.39
C ASP A 80 9.53 -9.22 13.93
N ARG A 81 9.32 -7.92 13.71
CA ARG A 81 8.84 -7.40 12.44
C ARG A 81 9.50 -6.08 12.09
N ILE A 82 9.89 -5.95 10.82
CA ILE A 82 10.18 -4.65 10.20
C ILE A 82 9.08 -4.37 9.17
N ILE A 83 8.30 -3.34 9.42
CA ILE A 83 7.34 -2.81 8.43
C ILE A 83 8.11 -1.90 7.48
N VAL A 84 8.12 -2.27 6.20
CA VAL A 84 8.85 -1.59 5.14
C VAL A 84 7.84 -0.93 4.22
N TYR A 85 7.72 0.39 4.31
CA TYR A 85 7.00 1.18 3.32
C TYR A 85 7.87 1.31 2.08
N THR A 86 7.54 0.54 1.04
CA THR A 86 8.26 0.54 -0.25
C THR A 86 7.74 1.66 -1.14
N LYS A 87 8.55 2.11 -2.11
CA LYS A 87 8.20 3.20 -3.04
C LYS A 87 8.00 4.55 -2.31
N ALA A 88 8.75 4.78 -1.24
CA ALA A 88 8.67 6.02 -0.45
C ALA A 88 8.93 7.28 -1.30
N ASP A 89 9.71 7.14 -2.39
CA ASP A 89 9.96 8.21 -3.35
C ASP A 89 8.69 8.70 -4.07
N LEU A 90 7.61 7.92 -4.07
CA LEU A 90 6.33 8.28 -4.70
C LEU A 90 5.39 9.04 -3.75
N CYS A 91 5.79 9.32 -2.51
CA CYS A 91 4.98 10.00 -1.49
C CYS A 91 5.64 11.31 -1.00
N ALA A 92 6.23 12.08 -1.91
CA ALA A 92 6.99 13.26 -1.56
C ALA A 92 6.24 14.58 -1.85
N THR A 93 6.15 15.45 -0.84
CA THR A 93 5.59 16.78 -1.05
C THR A 93 6.55 17.64 -1.84
N ILE A 94 6.24 17.85 -3.12
CA ILE A 94 6.87 18.88 -3.93
C ILE A 94 6.24 20.21 -3.48
N LYS A 95 7.00 21.06 -2.79
CA LYS A 95 6.66 22.49 -2.78
C LYS A 95 6.93 23.01 -4.19
N TRP A 96 5.88 23.09 -5.00
CA TRP A 96 5.95 23.67 -6.34
C TRP A 96 6.27 25.15 -6.21
N VAL A 97 7.32 25.61 -6.90
CA VAL A 97 7.65 27.04 -6.99
C VAL A 97 7.33 27.45 -8.42
N ASN A 98 6.41 28.41 -8.59
CA ASN A 98 5.97 28.91 -9.91
C ASN A 98 5.51 27.79 -10.87
N GLY A 99 4.74 26.82 -10.39
CA GLY A 99 4.20 25.74 -11.22
C GLY A 99 5.24 24.74 -11.74
N ARG A 100 6.47 24.74 -11.23
CA ARG A 100 7.51 23.74 -11.55
C ARG A 100 8.03 23.03 -10.29
N PRO A 101 8.42 21.75 -10.40
CA PRO A 101 9.08 21.07 -9.28
C PRO A 101 10.47 21.72 -9.09
N PRO A 102 10.92 21.96 -7.84
CA PRO A 102 12.22 22.54 -7.58
C PRO A 102 13.32 21.58 -8.07
N LYS A 103 14.27 22.12 -8.83
CA LYS A 103 15.31 21.33 -9.55
C LYS A 103 16.25 20.55 -8.64
N ASN A 104 16.34 20.86 -7.33
CA ASN A 104 17.46 20.39 -6.49
C ASN A 104 17.14 20.13 -5.00
N ARG A 105 15.90 19.78 -4.62
CA ARG A 105 15.62 19.25 -3.27
C ARG A 105 15.31 17.75 -3.32
N ALA A 106 15.87 17.02 -2.36
CA ALA A 106 15.55 15.61 -2.14
C ALA A 106 14.03 15.44 -2.03
N ILE A 107 13.49 14.67 -2.97
CA ILE A 107 12.09 14.26 -3.03
C ILE A 107 11.87 13.28 -1.87
N ARG A 108 11.63 13.81 -0.67
CA ARG A 108 11.50 13.00 0.55
C ARG A 108 10.06 12.98 1.03
N TRP A 109 9.62 11.83 1.54
CA TRP A 109 8.35 11.72 2.26
C TRP A 109 8.37 12.68 3.46
N PRO A 110 7.34 13.54 3.66
CA PRO A 110 7.20 14.36 4.85
C PRO A 110 7.48 13.64 6.18
N ASP A 111 8.37 14.20 7.00
CA ASP A 111 8.79 13.60 8.26
C ASP A 111 7.65 13.52 9.29
N ASN A 112 6.69 14.46 9.26
CA ASN A 112 5.50 14.41 10.13
C ASN A 112 4.63 13.19 9.83
N GLN A 113 4.40 12.86 8.55
CA GLN A 113 3.64 11.67 8.16
C GLN A 113 4.39 10.39 8.51
N GLN A 114 5.72 10.36 8.31
CA GLN A 114 6.55 9.23 8.75
C GLN A 114 6.46 9.01 10.26
N ARG A 115 6.48 10.09 11.05
CA ARG A 115 6.33 10.04 12.51
C ARG A 115 4.96 9.49 12.91
N LEU A 116 3.87 10.02 12.35
CA LEU A 116 2.52 9.54 12.64
C LEU A 116 2.35 8.06 12.31
N LEU A 117 2.92 7.58 11.20
CA LEU A 117 2.90 6.15 10.88
C LEU A 117 3.70 5.30 11.88
N ARG A 118 4.82 5.80 12.42
CA ARG A 118 5.58 5.12 13.48
C ARG A 118 4.80 5.04 14.79
N GLU A 119 4.15 6.14 15.18
CA GLU A 119 3.30 6.24 16.36
C GLU A 119 2.10 5.29 16.24
N TRP A 120 1.44 5.29 15.08
CA TRP A 120 0.32 4.40 14.74
C TRP A 120 0.68 2.93 14.95
N HIS A 121 1.80 2.46 14.38
CA HIS A 121 2.27 1.08 14.56
C HIS A 121 2.65 0.76 16.01
N SER A 122 3.24 1.71 16.72
CA SER A 122 3.64 1.53 18.12
C SER A 122 2.42 1.40 19.05
N SER A 123 1.34 2.13 18.77
CA SER A 123 0.10 2.08 19.56
C SER A 123 -0.63 0.74 19.42
N ARG A 124 -0.65 0.18 18.20
CA ARG A 124 -1.32 -1.09 17.87
C ARG A 124 -0.70 -2.30 18.59
N HIS A 125 0.59 -2.26 18.89
CA HIS A 125 1.28 -3.33 19.62
C HIS A 125 1.12 -3.27 21.14
N ARG A 126 0.70 -2.14 21.72
CA ARG A 126 0.37 -2.06 23.16
C ARG A 126 -1.01 -2.64 23.48
N GLY A 127 -1.95 -2.62 22.53
CA GLY A 127 -3.33 -3.10 22.71
C GLY A 127 -3.54 -4.62 22.53
N GLY A 128 -2.48 -5.41 22.41
CA GLY A 128 -2.56 -6.87 22.20
C GLY A 128 -2.76 -7.70 23.46
N GLY A 129 -2.79 -7.08 24.65
CA GLY A 129 -3.27 -7.70 25.89
C GLY A 129 -4.78 -7.45 26.00
N GLY A 130 -5.55 -8.50 26.27
CA GLY A 130 -7.01 -8.50 26.15
C GLY A 130 -7.72 -7.28 26.72
N SER A 131 -8.68 -6.76 25.95
CA SER A 131 -9.81 -6.01 26.49
C SER A 131 -10.66 -6.98 27.33
N SER A 132 -10.21 -7.30 28.54
CA SER A 132 -11.09 -7.77 29.59
C SER A 132 -11.74 -6.54 30.22
N ASN A 133 -13.05 -6.46 30.00
CA ASN A 133 -13.98 -5.60 30.68
C ASN A 133 -13.68 -5.59 32.20
N ALA A 134 -13.22 -4.47 32.74
CA ALA A 134 -13.09 -4.28 34.19
C ALA A 134 -13.64 -2.89 34.53
N GLY A 135 -14.92 -2.87 34.89
CA GLY A 135 -15.49 -1.77 35.64
C GLY A 135 -14.79 -1.70 36.99
N ALA A 136 -14.10 -0.60 37.25
CA ALA A 136 -13.52 -0.31 38.56
C ALA A 136 -14.61 0.31 39.45
N ILE A 137 -15.20 -0.51 40.31
CA ILE A 137 -15.74 -0.07 41.60
C ILE A 137 -14.55 -0.03 42.54
N GLY A 138 -14.30 1.14 43.14
CA GLY A 138 -13.23 1.34 44.10
C GLY A 138 -13.61 0.85 45.49
N THR A 139 -12.65 0.22 46.17
CA THR A 139 -12.56 0.16 47.63
C THR A 139 -11.10 0.10 48.05
N GLU A 140 -10.78 0.89 49.07
CA GLU A 140 -9.47 1.13 49.69
C GLU A 140 -9.05 0.03 50.69
N GLY A 141 -7.77 0.10 51.12
CA GLY A 141 -7.16 -0.65 52.23
C GLY A 141 -6.22 -1.78 51.77
N GLU A 142 -5.03 -2.04 52.30
CA GLU A 142 -4.26 -1.52 53.43
C GLU A 142 -2.81 -2.04 53.30
N ALA A 143 -1.88 -1.50 54.09
CA ALA A 143 -0.44 -1.70 54.02
C ALA A 143 0.07 -3.07 54.56
N GLY A 144 1.24 -3.52 54.09
CA GLY A 144 1.97 -4.67 54.65
C GLY A 144 3.39 -4.83 54.10
N SER A 145 4.36 -4.97 55.00
CA SER A 145 5.83 -4.88 54.84
C SER A 145 6.57 -6.17 54.42
N SER A 146 7.71 -5.99 53.73
CA SER A 146 8.94 -6.83 53.52
C SER A 146 9.21 -8.04 54.46
N PRO A 147 10.05 -9.08 54.11
CA PRO A 147 11.41 -8.92 53.51
C PRO A 147 12.03 -10.05 52.61
N ARG A 148 13.11 -9.65 51.90
CA ARG A 148 14.36 -10.33 51.45
C ARG A 148 14.40 -11.83 51.04
N GLY A 149 14.89 -12.05 49.80
CA GLY A 149 16.04 -12.95 49.52
C GLY A 149 15.77 -14.21 48.67
N ALA A 150 16.26 -14.25 47.42
CA ALA A 150 16.87 -15.42 46.79
C ALA A 150 17.37 -15.09 45.36
N VAL A 151 18.61 -15.45 45.09
CA VAL A 151 19.28 -15.45 43.78
C VAL A 151 18.96 -16.79 43.13
N GLU A 152 18.38 -16.82 41.92
CA GLU A 152 18.42 -18.02 41.05
C GLU A 152 17.96 -17.74 39.61
N GLY A 153 18.76 -18.21 38.65
CA GLY A 153 18.32 -18.60 37.30
C GLY A 153 17.95 -17.50 36.31
N ALA A 154 18.93 -17.02 35.54
CA ALA A 154 18.68 -16.35 34.26
C ALA A 154 18.17 -17.37 33.21
N GLY A 155 16.92 -17.81 33.36
CA GLY A 155 16.13 -18.36 32.26
C GLY A 155 15.56 -17.23 31.40
N PRO A 156 15.27 -17.46 30.11
CA PRO A 156 14.69 -16.43 29.26
C PRO A 156 13.31 -16.06 29.80
N GLY A 157 13.19 -14.85 30.33
CA GLY A 157 11.94 -14.36 30.92
C GLY A 157 10.76 -14.39 29.95
N PRO A 158 9.53 -14.57 30.44
CA PRO A 158 8.33 -14.57 29.61
C PRO A 158 8.01 -13.11 29.22
N GLY A 159 8.52 -12.66 28.08
CA GLY A 159 8.34 -11.27 27.66
C GLY A 159 8.78 -10.88 26.25
N SER A 160 9.05 -11.82 25.34
CA SER A 160 9.43 -11.48 23.96
C SER A 160 8.19 -11.13 23.10
N GLY A 161 7.47 -10.08 23.48
CA GLY A 161 6.54 -9.43 22.56
C GLY A 161 7.32 -8.96 21.32
N GLY A 162 6.94 -9.44 20.13
CA GLY A 162 7.62 -9.13 18.88
C GLY A 162 7.88 -7.62 18.72
N ARG A 163 9.15 -7.26 18.53
CA ARG A 163 9.57 -5.86 18.37
C ARG A 163 9.20 -5.40 16.96
N THR A 164 8.42 -4.32 16.82
CA THR A 164 8.10 -3.76 15.50
C THR A 164 8.95 -2.52 15.21
N LYS A 165 9.64 -2.50 14.07
CA LYS A 165 10.36 -1.32 13.55
C LYS A 165 9.74 -0.89 12.22
N VAL A 166 9.54 0.41 12.02
CA VAL A 166 9.03 0.96 10.75
C VAL A 166 10.18 1.58 9.96
N MET A 167 10.25 1.32 8.66
CA MET A 167 11.26 1.85 7.76
C MET A 167 10.63 2.26 6.42
N PHE A 168 11.21 3.28 5.79
CA PHE A 168 10.75 3.85 4.53
C PHE A 168 11.85 3.65 3.50
N THR A 169 11.49 3.08 2.35
CA THR A 169 12.49 2.66 1.38
C THR A 169 12.10 2.97 -0.05
N SER A 170 13.12 3.22 -0.86
CA SER A 170 13.00 3.46 -2.29
C SER A 170 14.13 2.79 -3.04
N LYS A 171 13.80 2.11 -4.15
CA LYS A 171 14.81 1.59 -5.08
C LYS A 171 15.64 2.68 -5.75
N ARG A 172 15.13 3.93 -5.79
CA ARG A 172 15.83 5.10 -6.34
C ARG A 172 16.82 5.70 -5.34
N GLU A 173 16.77 5.27 -4.09
CA GLU A 173 17.58 5.79 -3.00
C GLU A 173 18.36 4.63 -2.33
N PRO A 174 19.51 4.23 -2.90
CA PRO A 174 20.26 3.07 -2.43
C PRO A 174 20.62 3.09 -0.95
N HIS A 175 20.87 4.28 -0.39
CA HIS A 175 21.15 4.45 1.04
C HIS A 175 20.02 3.91 1.94
N THR A 176 18.74 4.07 1.54
CA THR A 176 17.60 3.52 2.31
C THR A 176 17.62 1.99 2.38
N MET A 177 18.15 1.33 1.35
CA MET A 177 18.34 -0.13 1.34
C MET A 177 19.48 -0.56 2.25
N LEU A 178 20.56 0.21 2.29
CA LEU A 178 21.68 -0.06 3.22
C LEU A 178 21.22 0.09 4.68
N HIS A 179 20.43 1.12 5.00
CA HIS A 179 19.85 1.25 6.35
C HIS A 179 18.92 0.10 6.72
N LEU A 180 18.11 -0.39 5.77
CA LEU A 180 17.27 -1.57 6.00
C LEU A 180 18.12 -2.82 6.22
N LEU A 181 19.16 -3.02 5.41
CA LEU A 181 20.07 -4.15 5.56
C LEU A 181 20.78 -4.11 6.92
N ASP A 182 21.24 -2.94 7.36
CA ASP A 182 21.84 -2.74 8.68
C ASP A 182 20.85 -3.06 9.83
N ALA A 183 19.58 -2.66 9.69
CA ALA A 183 18.55 -3.03 10.65
C ALA A 183 18.31 -4.55 10.71
N ILE A 184 18.37 -5.25 9.56
CA ILE A 184 18.27 -6.71 9.50
C ILE A 184 19.50 -7.37 10.12
N LYS A 185 20.71 -6.87 9.80
CA LYS A 185 21.96 -7.35 10.40
C LYS A 185 21.95 -7.18 11.92
N THR A 186 21.46 -6.05 12.43
CA THR A 186 21.28 -5.82 13.87
C THR A 186 20.38 -6.89 14.52
N ARG A 187 19.31 -7.32 13.83
CA ARG A 187 18.46 -8.43 14.30
C ARG A 187 19.16 -9.78 14.21
N ALA A 188 19.94 -10.01 13.16
CA ALA A 188 20.72 -11.24 13.00
C ALA A 188 21.70 -11.43 14.17
N ARG A 189 22.43 -10.37 14.52
CA ARG A 189 23.34 -10.33 15.68
C ARG A 189 22.63 -10.66 16.99
N ALA A 190 21.46 -10.06 17.20
CA ALA A 190 20.68 -10.27 18.41
C ALA A 190 20.06 -11.68 18.51
N SER A 191 19.94 -12.40 17.40
CA SER A 191 19.39 -13.76 17.38
C SER A 191 20.42 -14.85 17.69
N ASP A 192 21.71 -14.53 17.66
CA ASP A 192 22.84 -15.43 17.95
C ASP A 192 22.70 -16.85 17.36
N SER A 193 22.34 -16.89 16.07
CA SER A 193 22.00 -18.12 15.35
C SER A 193 23.17 -18.60 14.49
N LEU A 194 23.68 -19.80 14.77
CA LEU A 194 24.71 -20.48 13.98
C LEU A 194 24.29 -20.71 12.51
N VAL A 195 22.99 -20.90 12.27
CA VAL A 195 22.43 -21.10 10.91
C VAL A 195 22.07 -19.79 10.21
N GLY A 196 22.36 -18.66 10.84
CA GLY A 196 22.05 -17.32 10.35
C GLY A 196 20.61 -16.90 10.56
N LEU A 197 20.26 -15.74 10.01
CA LEU A 197 18.90 -15.17 10.10
C LEU A 197 18.09 -15.54 8.86
N ARG A 198 16.87 -16.05 9.08
CA ARG A 198 15.89 -16.31 8.03
C ARG A 198 14.75 -15.30 8.15
N ALA A 199 14.69 -14.39 7.18
CA ALA A 199 13.63 -13.41 7.06
C ALA A 199 12.56 -13.85 6.05
N LEU A 200 11.31 -13.48 6.31
CA LEU A 200 10.19 -13.70 5.40
C LEU A 200 9.62 -12.36 4.93
N ILE A 201 9.57 -12.14 3.61
CA ILE A 201 8.90 -10.97 3.06
C ILE A 201 7.42 -11.27 2.87
N VAL A 202 6.55 -10.44 3.46
CA VAL A 202 5.08 -10.56 3.37
C VAL A 202 4.46 -9.24 2.93
N GLY A 203 3.18 -9.27 2.55
CA GLY A 203 2.43 -8.07 2.18
C GLY A 203 1.47 -8.28 1.01
N MET A 204 0.71 -7.23 0.69
CA MET A 204 -0.27 -7.23 -0.40
C MET A 204 0.39 -7.51 -1.77
N PRO A 205 -0.34 -8.00 -2.79
CA PRO A 205 0.15 -8.03 -4.16
C PRO A 205 0.68 -6.66 -4.59
N ASN A 206 1.77 -6.65 -5.36
CA ASN A 206 2.42 -5.43 -5.87
C ASN A 206 2.90 -4.40 -4.82
N SER A 207 2.95 -4.76 -3.53
CA SER A 207 3.56 -3.95 -2.47
C SER A 207 5.09 -3.86 -2.54
N GLY A 208 5.73 -4.40 -3.57
CA GLY A 208 7.18 -4.30 -3.78
C GLY A 208 8.02 -5.42 -3.16
N LYS A 209 7.42 -6.54 -2.75
CA LYS A 209 8.12 -7.68 -2.12
C LYS A 209 9.33 -8.21 -2.91
N SER A 210 9.11 -8.69 -4.13
CA SER A 210 10.17 -9.24 -4.98
C SER A 210 11.20 -8.17 -5.39
N THR A 211 10.76 -6.90 -5.53
CA THR A 211 11.66 -5.76 -5.75
C THR A 211 12.54 -5.50 -4.53
N LEU A 212 11.99 -5.59 -3.32
CA LEU A 212 12.73 -5.44 -2.08
C LEU A 212 13.78 -6.54 -1.92
N LEU A 213 13.43 -7.80 -2.20
CA LEU A 213 14.37 -8.91 -2.19
C LEU A 213 15.57 -8.64 -3.10
N ASN A 214 15.31 -8.28 -4.37
CA ASN A 214 16.37 -7.98 -5.33
C ASN A 214 17.22 -6.78 -4.89
N ALA A 215 16.61 -5.74 -4.32
CA ALA A 215 17.32 -4.57 -3.84
C ALA A 215 18.19 -4.85 -2.60
N LEU A 216 17.71 -5.69 -1.67
CA LEU A 216 18.50 -6.16 -0.52
C LEU A 216 19.69 -7.01 -0.98
N ARG A 217 19.47 -7.93 -1.93
CA ARG A 217 20.55 -8.73 -2.50
C ARG A 217 21.60 -7.88 -3.20
N GLN A 218 21.17 -6.85 -3.94
CA GLN A 218 22.09 -5.91 -4.57
C GLN A 218 22.87 -5.09 -3.52
N ALA A 219 22.21 -4.66 -2.45
CA ALA A 219 22.84 -3.85 -1.41
C ALA A 219 23.86 -4.64 -0.59
N GLY A 220 23.58 -5.92 -0.27
CA GLY A 220 24.45 -6.73 0.57
C GLY A 220 25.48 -7.58 -0.17
N LEU A 221 25.17 -8.04 -1.39
CA LEU A 221 26.03 -8.95 -2.17
C LEU A 221 26.44 -8.39 -3.55
N ARG A 222 25.94 -7.22 -3.95
CA ARG A 222 26.16 -6.63 -5.29
C ARG A 222 25.68 -7.54 -6.43
N MET A 223 24.68 -8.40 -6.16
CA MET A 223 24.05 -9.30 -7.13
C MET A 223 22.59 -8.92 -7.42
N THR A 224 22.16 -9.09 -8.67
CA THR A 224 20.78 -8.84 -9.12
C THR A 224 20.02 -10.13 -9.46
N GLY A 225 18.72 -10.01 -9.77
CA GLY A 225 17.96 -11.07 -10.45
C GLY A 225 17.55 -12.30 -9.63
N ALA A 226 17.28 -12.15 -8.32
CA ALA A 226 16.84 -13.29 -7.49
C ALA A 226 15.36 -13.67 -7.68
N ALA A 227 14.50 -12.68 -7.94
CA ALA A 227 13.07 -12.88 -8.12
C ALA A 227 12.53 -12.08 -9.31
N MET A 228 11.55 -12.66 -10.02
CA MET A 228 10.86 -11.98 -11.11
C MET A 228 9.98 -10.84 -10.55
N THR A 229 9.99 -9.69 -11.23
CA THR A 229 9.19 -8.52 -10.83
C THR A 229 8.27 -8.11 -11.98
N SER A 230 6.99 -7.90 -11.71
CA SER A 230 6.05 -7.27 -12.65
C SER A 230 5.12 -6.30 -11.92
N ALA A 231 4.48 -5.41 -12.68
CA ALA A 231 3.43 -4.54 -12.19
C ALA A 231 2.06 -5.23 -12.11
N HIS A 232 1.93 -6.47 -12.58
CA HIS A 232 0.68 -7.22 -12.56
C HIS A 232 0.59 -8.11 -11.32
N PRO A 233 -0.53 -8.06 -10.58
CA PRO A 233 -0.67 -8.83 -9.36
C PRO A 233 -0.74 -10.33 -9.66
N GLY A 234 -0.21 -11.14 -8.73
CA GLY A 234 -0.26 -12.60 -8.83
C GLY A 234 0.88 -13.24 -9.64
N LEU A 235 1.98 -12.53 -9.88
CA LEU A 235 3.19 -13.09 -10.50
C LEU A 235 3.85 -14.15 -9.61
N THR A 236 4.14 -13.80 -8.35
CA THR A 236 4.68 -14.73 -7.37
C THR A 236 3.55 -15.64 -6.89
N ARG A 237 3.51 -16.89 -7.40
CA ARG A 237 2.44 -17.86 -7.14
C ARG A 237 2.81 -18.93 -6.11
N LYS A 238 4.09 -19.11 -5.84
CA LYS A 238 4.63 -20.07 -4.87
C LYS A 238 5.65 -19.37 -3.97
N LEU A 239 5.89 -19.94 -2.79
CA LEU A 239 7.02 -19.53 -1.95
C LEU A 239 8.33 -19.72 -2.73
N SER A 240 9.21 -18.72 -2.69
CA SER A 240 10.52 -18.85 -3.29
C SER A 240 11.43 -19.72 -2.42
N THR A 241 12.53 -20.20 -2.99
CA THR A 241 13.65 -20.69 -2.18
C THR A 241 14.24 -19.53 -1.36
N PRO A 242 14.83 -19.80 -0.19
CA PRO A 242 15.57 -18.80 0.56
C PRO A 242 16.74 -18.26 -0.27
N VAL A 243 16.84 -16.95 -0.37
CA VAL A 243 17.90 -16.25 -1.12
C VAL A 243 18.81 -15.55 -0.12
N ARG A 244 20.13 -15.78 -0.21
CA ARG A 244 21.10 -15.06 0.60
C ARG A 244 21.16 -13.58 0.18
N VAL A 245 21.15 -12.67 1.15
CA VAL A 245 21.26 -11.22 0.95
C VAL A 245 22.42 -10.58 1.71
N ALA A 246 23.03 -11.30 2.65
CA ALA A 246 24.29 -10.90 3.28
C ALA A 246 25.12 -12.15 3.58
N GLU A 247 26.43 -12.03 3.41
CA GLU A 247 27.38 -13.09 3.76
C GLU A 247 27.46 -13.29 5.28
N PRO A 248 27.91 -14.48 5.72
CA PRO A 248 28.49 -14.67 7.05
C PRO A 248 29.51 -13.58 7.39
N ASP A 249 29.45 -13.12 8.62
CA ASP A 249 30.32 -12.10 9.18
C ASP A 249 30.46 -12.36 10.68
N SER A 250 31.34 -13.31 11.03
CA SER A 250 31.61 -13.70 12.42
C SER A 250 32.13 -12.53 13.26
N ALA A 251 32.93 -11.64 12.65
CA ALA A 251 33.40 -10.42 13.31
C ALA A 251 32.24 -9.49 13.70
N ALA A 252 31.17 -9.49 12.90
CA ALA A 252 29.95 -8.79 13.20
C ALA A 252 28.92 -9.61 13.97
N GLY A 253 29.20 -10.85 14.41
CA GLY A 253 28.24 -11.72 15.11
C GLY A 253 27.13 -12.30 14.22
N ILE A 254 27.42 -12.57 12.94
CA ILE A 254 26.48 -13.13 11.96
C ILE A 254 27.06 -14.39 11.34
N GLU A 255 27.04 -15.51 12.05
CA GLU A 255 27.74 -16.74 11.64
C GLU A 255 27.18 -17.39 10.36
N GLY A 256 25.85 -17.42 10.18
CA GLY A 256 25.23 -18.06 9.01
C GLY A 256 24.81 -17.11 7.88
N GLY A 257 25.10 -15.81 8.00
CA GLY A 257 24.61 -14.79 7.07
C GLY A 257 23.10 -14.52 7.18
N VAL A 258 22.55 -13.86 6.15
CA VAL A 258 21.13 -13.48 6.11
C VAL A 258 20.45 -14.05 4.86
N TYR A 259 19.35 -14.76 5.07
CA TYR A 259 18.51 -15.34 4.03
C TYR A 259 17.12 -14.72 4.05
N VAL A 260 16.56 -14.51 2.86
CA VAL A 260 15.23 -13.91 2.68
C VAL A 260 14.40 -14.81 1.78
N VAL A 261 13.17 -15.11 2.23
CA VAL A 261 12.16 -15.86 1.47
C VAL A 261 11.11 -14.89 0.96
N ASP A 262 10.86 -14.89 -0.35
CA ASP A 262 9.77 -14.12 -0.97
C ASP A 262 8.47 -14.96 -0.98
N THR A 263 7.34 -14.28 -0.76
CA THR A 263 6.03 -14.93 -0.68
C THR A 263 5.06 -14.37 -1.71
N PRO A 264 4.09 -15.20 -2.16
CA PRO A 264 2.93 -14.69 -2.90
C PRO A 264 2.22 -13.59 -2.10
N GLY A 265 1.77 -12.55 -2.79
CA GLY A 265 1.02 -11.49 -2.12
C GLY A 265 -0.27 -12.01 -1.49
N VAL A 266 -0.52 -11.68 -0.23
CA VAL A 266 -1.77 -12.02 0.47
C VAL A 266 -2.69 -10.81 0.35
N PHE A 267 -3.78 -10.93 -0.42
CA PHE A 267 -4.79 -9.88 -0.54
C PHE A 267 -5.89 -10.06 0.52
N VAL A 268 -6.53 -8.97 0.94
CA VAL A 268 -7.63 -9.02 1.91
C VAL A 268 -8.88 -9.68 1.29
N PRO A 269 -9.57 -10.61 1.99
CA PRO A 269 -10.66 -11.38 1.39
C PRO A 269 -11.85 -10.53 0.96
N TYR A 270 -12.07 -9.40 1.64
CA TYR A 270 -13.17 -8.49 1.40
C TYR A 270 -12.70 -7.06 1.64
N VAL A 271 -13.02 -6.18 0.70
CA VAL A 271 -12.85 -4.73 0.83
C VAL A 271 -14.25 -4.12 0.80
N GLY A 272 -14.78 -3.79 1.97
CA GLY A 272 -16.13 -3.23 2.09
C GLY A 272 -16.21 -1.73 1.77
N ASP A 273 -15.11 -1.02 2.00
CA ASP A 273 -14.95 0.39 1.67
C ASP A 273 -14.57 0.54 0.19
N VAL A 274 -15.41 1.23 -0.57
CA VAL A 274 -15.19 1.39 -2.01
C VAL A 274 -14.01 2.33 -2.29
N GLU A 275 -13.78 3.34 -1.45
CA GLU A 275 -12.63 4.24 -1.63
C GLU A 275 -11.32 3.46 -1.41
N ALA A 276 -11.28 2.60 -0.40
CA ALA A 276 -10.16 1.68 -0.19
C ALA A 276 -9.93 0.77 -1.41
N MET A 277 -11.00 0.27 -2.03
CA MET A 277 -10.91 -0.54 -3.26
C MET A 277 -10.34 0.26 -4.44
N LEU A 278 -10.78 1.51 -4.64
CA LEU A 278 -10.23 2.41 -5.66
C LEU A 278 -8.75 2.67 -5.45
N LYS A 279 -8.34 2.93 -4.21
CA LYS A 279 -6.93 3.12 -3.81
C LYS A 279 -6.09 1.87 -4.10
N LEU A 280 -6.55 0.69 -3.70
CA LEU A 280 -5.87 -0.59 -3.95
C LEU A 280 -5.74 -0.89 -5.45
N ALA A 281 -6.76 -0.57 -6.24
CA ALA A 281 -6.71 -0.68 -7.70
C ALA A 281 -5.72 0.31 -8.33
N LEU A 282 -5.72 1.57 -7.89
CA LEU A 282 -4.76 2.57 -8.37
C LEU A 282 -3.30 2.18 -8.10
N VAL A 283 -2.99 1.61 -6.93
CA VAL A 283 -1.61 1.15 -6.66
C VAL A 283 -1.27 -0.19 -7.31
N GLY A 284 -2.26 -0.87 -7.89
CA GLY A 284 -2.10 -2.13 -8.63
C GLY A 284 -2.20 -3.38 -7.75
N CYS A 285 -2.70 -3.29 -6.51
CA CYS A 285 -2.84 -4.46 -5.64
C CYS A 285 -3.92 -5.45 -6.15
N VAL A 286 -4.86 -4.97 -6.96
CA VAL A 286 -5.87 -5.81 -7.62
C VAL A 286 -5.64 -5.87 -9.12
N LYS A 287 -6.14 -6.94 -9.75
CA LYS A 287 -5.99 -7.16 -11.18
C LYS A 287 -6.67 -6.04 -11.97
N ASP A 288 -6.03 -5.60 -13.05
CA ASP A 288 -6.58 -4.61 -13.97
C ASP A 288 -7.93 -5.10 -14.52
N GLY A 289 -8.89 -4.18 -14.67
CA GLY A 289 -10.26 -4.47 -15.12
C GLY A 289 -11.22 -4.94 -14.02
N VAL A 290 -10.78 -5.12 -12.76
CA VAL A 290 -11.73 -5.29 -11.63
C VAL A 290 -12.55 -4.02 -11.42
N VAL A 291 -11.89 -2.86 -11.50
CA VAL A 291 -12.53 -1.55 -11.58
C VAL A 291 -12.27 -1.00 -12.98
N PRO A 292 -13.28 -0.42 -13.67
CA PRO A 292 -13.08 0.24 -14.95
C PRO A 292 -11.98 1.30 -14.88
N ALA A 293 -11.15 1.40 -15.91
CA ALA A 293 -10.01 2.31 -15.92
C ALA A 293 -10.46 3.76 -15.85
N GLU A 294 -11.56 4.09 -16.50
CA GLU A 294 -12.20 5.40 -16.54
C GLU A 294 -12.64 5.83 -15.13
N THR A 295 -13.23 4.92 -14.34
CA THR A 295 -13.59 5.17 -12.94
C THR A 295 -12.37 5.42 -12.07
N LEU A 296 -11.29 4.65 -12.28
CA LEU A 296 -10.03 4.86 -11.57
C LEU A 296 -9.38 6.20 -11.95
N ALA A 297 -9.44 6.58 -13.22
CA ALA A 297 -8.93 7.86 -13.71
C ALA A 297 -9.75 9.04 -13.18
N ASP A 298 -11.07 8.92 -13.06
CA ASP A 298 -11.92 9.92 -12.41
C ASP A 298 -11.55 10.10 -10.92
N TYR A 299 -11.44 9.00 -10.18
CA TYR A 299 -11.00 9.07 -8.79
C TYR A 299 -9.59 9.66 -8.66
N LEU A 300 -8.69 9.33 -9.57
CA LEU A 300 -7.36 9.93 -9.60
C LEU A 300 -7.40 11.43 -9.94
N LEU A 301 -8.23 11.86 -10.89
CA LEU A 301 -8.45 13.28 -11.23
C LEU A 301 -8.97 14.05 -10.01
N PHE A 302 -9.95 13.49 -9.30
CA PHE A 302 -10.41 14.04 -8.02
C PHE A 302 -9.25 14.27 -7.04
N ARG A 303 -8.37 13.28 -6.87
CA ARG A 303 -7.21 13.40 -5.98
C ARG A 303 -6.15 14.37 -6.49
N LEU A 304 -5.91 14.43 -7.79
CA LEU A 304 -5.01 15.41 -8.40
C LEU A 304 -5.52 16.84 -8.15
N ASN A 305 -6.82 17.08 -8.30
CA ASN A 305 -7.44 18.39 -8.04
C ASN A 305 -7.30 18.83 -6.58
N LEU A 306 -7.44 17.90 -5.63
CA LEU A 306 -7.23 18.19 -4.20
C LEU A 306 -5.77 18.49 -3.85
N VAL A 307 -4.82 17.87 -4.56
CA VAL A 307 -3.39 18.12 -4.34
C VAL A 307 -2.95 19.41 -5.03
N SER A 308 -3.12 19.48 -6.35
CA SER A 308 -2.93 20.66 -7.19
C SER A 308 -3.30 20.34 -8.64
N PRO A 309 -4.21 21.10 -9.28
CA PRO A 309 -4.50 20.93 -10.70
C PRO A 309 -3.30 21.18 -11.63
N ALA A 310 -2.26 21.87 -11.15
CA ALA A 310 -1.02 22.08 -11.90
C ALA A 310 -0.31 20.76 -12.27
N LEU A 311 -0.59 19.67 -11.55
CA LEU A 311 -0.01 18.34 -11.79
C LEU A 311 -0.37 17.74 -13.16
N TYR A 312 -1.44 18.23 -13.79
CA TYR A 312 -1.89 17.75 -15.10
C TYR A 312 -2.14 18.88 -16.11
N ALA A 313 -1.70 20.11 -15.83
CA ALA A 313 -1.96 21.27 -16.68
C ALA A 313 -1.53 21.06 -18.14
N ASP A 314 -0.39 20.40 -18.38
CA ASP A 314 0.12 20.08 -19.73
C ASP A 314 -0.76 19.11 -20.53
N LEU A 315 -1.65 18.39 -19.83
CA LEU A 315 -2.59 17.42 -20.40
C LEU A 315 -3.99 18.01 -20.62
N SER A 316 -4.32 19.13 -19.96
CA SER A 316 -5.63 19.78 -20.01
C SER A 316 -5.49 21.28 -20.34
N PRO A 317 -5.25 21.63 -21.62
CA PRO A 317 -4.98 23.01 -22.03
C PRO A 317 -6.18 23.95 -21.86
N ALA A 318 -7.40 23.42 -21.82
CA ALA A 318 -8.61 24.20 -21.53
C ALA A 318 -8.67 24.67 -20.06
N GLY A 319 -7.78 24.15 -19.20
CA GLY A 319 -7.74 24.43 -17.78
C GLY A 319 -8.09 23.20 -16.94
N PRO A 320 -8.15 23.37 -15.61
CA PRO A 320 -8.51 22.30 -14.69
C PRO A 320 -10.00 21.95 -14.80
N THR A 321 -10.33 20.67 -14.64
CA THR A 321 -11.72 20.17 -14.74
C THR A 321 -12.02 19.13 -13.67
N ASN A 322 -13.31 19.02 -13.32
CA ASN A 322 -13.84 17.92 -12.52
C ASN A 322 -14.52 16.83 -13.38
N ASP A 323 -14.68 17.07 -14.68
CA ASP A 323 -15.26 16.11 -15.63
C ASP A 323 -14.18 15.15 -16.13
N ALA A 324 -14.33 13.87 -15.77
CA ALA A 324 -13.40 12.83 -16.16
C ALA A 324 -13.40 12.57 -17.68
N ARG A 325 -14.54 12.71 -18.35
CA ARG A 325 -14.62 12.54 -19.81
C ARG A 325 -13.85 13.64 -20.52
N GLU A 326 -14.10 14.90 -20.14
CA GLU A 326 -13.37 16.05 -20.68
C GLU A 326 -11.85 15.87 -20.51
N PHE A 327 -11.43 15.51 -19.29
CA PHE A 327 -10.02 15.25 -18.98
C PHE A 327 -9.44 14.12 -19.83
N LEU A 328 -10.12 12.97 -19.94
CA LEU A 328 -9.64 11.83 -20.70
C LEU A 328 -9.61 12.09 -22.21
N GLU A 329 -10.55 12.86 -22.73
CA GLU A 329 -10.54 13.30 -24.12
C GLU A 329 -9.33 14.22 -24.40
N ALA A 330 -9.04 15.16 -23.51
CA ALA A 330 -7.86 16.01 -23.61
C ALA A 330 -6.56 15.19 -23.57
N VAL A 331 -6.45 14.23 -22.64
CA VAL A 331 -5.31 13.30 -22.56
C VAL A 331 -5.19 12.46 -23.83
N ALA A 332 -6.29 11.93 -24.34
CA ALA A 332 -6.30 11.09 -25.53
C ALA A 332 -5.74 11.84 -26.75
N ARG A 333 -6.23 13.06 -26.98
CA ARG A 333 -5.74 13.95 -28.06
C ARG A 333 -4.28 14.32 -27.85
N ARG A 334 -3.89 14.71 -26.63
CA ARG A 334 -2.52 15.13 -26.30
C ARG A 334 -1.49 14.02 -26.46
N THR A 335 -1.89 12.77 -26.19
CA THR A 335 -0.99 11.62 -26.19
C THR A 335 -1.13 10.72 -27.42
N GLY A 336 -1.91 11.14 -28.41
CA GLY A 336 -2.14 10.38 -29.66
C GLY A 336 -2.94 9.08 -29.48
N LYS A 337 -3.68 8.92 -28.39
CA LYS A 337 -4.50 7.73 -28.13
C LYS A 337 -5.86 7.87 -28.79
N LEU A 338 -5.86 7.71 -30.10
CA LEU A 338 -7.04 7.85 -30.94
C LEU A 338 -7.42 6.48 -31.53
N LEU A 339 -8.71 6.24 -31.66
CA LEU A 339 -9.28 5.14 -32.43
C LEU A 339 -9.24 5.50 -33.93
N ARG A 340 -9.56 4.51 -34.75
CA ARG A 340 -9.78 4.73 -36.19
C ARG A 340 -10.86 5.80 -36.39
N GLY A 341 -10.58 6.80 -37.24
CA GLY A 341 -11.46 7.95 -37.43
C GLY A 341 -11.13 9.17 -36.57
N GLY A 342 -10.09 9.11 -35.72
CA GLY A 342 -9.64 10.25 -34.92
C GLY A 342 -10.37 10.42 -33.58
N GLU A 343 -11.27 9.50 -33.24
CA GLU A 343 -12.05 9.52 -32.00
C GLU A 343 -11.18 9.21 -30.76
N PRO A 344 -11.31 9.96 -29.66
CA PRO A 344 -10.58 9.70 -28.41
C PRO A 344 -10.76 8.29 -27.85
N ALA A 345 -9.66 7.55 -27.67
CA ALA A 345 -9.68 6.24 -27.02
C ALA A 345 -9.65 6.38 -25.48
N LEU A 346 -10.79 6.72 -24.87
CA LEU A 346 -10.88 7.07 -23.44
C LEU A 346 -10.27 6.03 -22.50
N ARG A 347 -10.53 4.74 -22.75
CA ARG A 347 -9.96 3.66 -21.93
C ARG A 347 -8.44 3.63 -21.95
N GLN A 348 -7.85 3.78 -23.14
CA GLN A 348 -6.38 3.78 -23.29
C GLN A 348 -5.76 5.03 -22.66
N ALA A 349 -6.46 6.17 -22.76
CA ALA A 349 -6.08 7.40 -22.05
C ALA A 349 -6.10 7.20 -20.54
N ALA A 350 -7.16 6.58 -20.01
CA ALA A 350 -7.30 6.29 -18.58
C ALA A 350 -6.19 5.37 -18.07
N ASP A 351 -5.93 4.25 -18.76
CA ASP A 351 -4.83 3.34 -18.44
C ASP A 351 -3.49 4.08 -18.41
N TRP A 352 -3.26 4.98 -19.37
CA TRP A 352 -2.04 5.76 -19.42
C TRP A 352 -1.91 6.76 -18.27
N VAL A 353 -2.96 7.51 -17.93
CA VAL A 353 -2.95 8.44 -16.78
C VAL A 353 -2.60 7.68 -15.51
N ILE A 354 -3.22 6.53 -15.29
CA ILE A 354 -2.96 5.68 -14.12
C ILE A 354 -1.48 5.26 -14.08
N GLN A 355 -0.92 4.85 -15.23
CA GLN A 355 0.50 4.49 -15.30
C GLN A 355 1.44 5.69 -15.07
N GLN A 356 1.13 6.87 -15.61
CA GLN A 356 1.91 8.09 -15.37
C GLN A 356 1.95 8.44 -13.88
N TRP A 357 0.82 8.38 -13.19
CA TRP A 357 0.78 8.57 -11.74
C TRP A 357 1.55 7.46 -11.00
N ARG A 358 1.40 6.19 -11.40
CA ARG A 358 2.15 5.07 -10.79
C ARG A 358 3.67 5.24 -10.91
N MET A 359 4.16 5.92 -11.94
CA MET A 359 5.57 6.24 -12.15
C MET A 359 6.02 7.54 -11.45
N GLY A 360 5.09 8.31 -10.89
CA GLY A 360 5.33 9.59 -10.22
C GLY A 360 5.37 10.80 -11.18
N ALA A 361 4.90 10.65 -12.42
CA ALA A 361 4.91 11.72 -13.43
C ALA A 361 3.76 12.73 -13.25
N LEU A 362 2.64 12.31 -12.65
CA LEU A 362 1.50 13.19 -12.28
C LEU A 362 1.56 13.60 -10.80
N GLY A 363 2.78 13.87 -10.32
CA GLY A 363 3.04 14.12 -8.90
C GLY A 363 3.30 12.86 -8.09
N ARG A 364 3.77 13.09 -6.86
CA ARG A 364 4.20 12.06 -5.91
C ARG A 364 3.48 12.32 -4.59
N PHE A 365 2.37 11.66 -4.34
CA PHE A 365 1.57 11.89 -3.15
C PHE A 365 0.90 10.60 -2.69
N CYS A 366 0.55 10.57 -1.40
CA CYS A 366 -0.19 9.46 -0.83
C CYS A 366 -1.71 9.66 -1.03
N LEU A 367 -2.41 8.56 -1.27
CA LEU A 367 -3.87 8.51 -1.38
C LEU A 367 -4.53 8.37 0.00
N ASP A 368 -3.83 7.92 1.03
CA ASP A 368 -4.40 7.98 2.39
C ASP A 368 -4.22 9.38 2.99
N ASP A 369 -5.19 9.79 3.79
CA ASP A 369 -5.06 10.97 4.64
C ASP A 369 -4.18 10.60 5.85
N LEU A 370 -3.01 11.22 5.92
CA LEU A 370 -2.01 11.01 6.97
C LEU A 370 -1.94 12.18 7.94
N THR A 371 -3.08 12.83 8.17
CA THR A 371 -3.32 13.65 9.35
C THR A 371 -3.67 12.77 10.54
N GLU A 372 -3.56 13.30 11.76
CA GLU A 372 -4.00 12.59 12.95
C GLU A 372 -5.47 12.19 12.87
N GLN A 373 -6.33 13.08 12.34
CA GLN A 373 -7.75 12.79 12.15
C GLN A 373 -7.97 11.72 11.10
N GLY A 374 -7.29 11.79 9.94
CA GLY A 374 -7.39 10.78 8.89
C GLY A 374 -7.01 9.38 9.36
N ILE A 375 -6.00 9.26 10.23
CA ILE A 375 -5.61 7.98 10.85
C ILE A 375 -6.71 7.48 11.79
N ARG A 376 -7.26 8.32 12.67
CA ARG A 376 -8.37 7.95 13.57
C ARG A 376 -9.61 7.50 12.78
N ASP A 377 -9.99 8.25 11.75
CA ASP A 377 -11.13 7.95 10.89
C ASP A 377 -10.94 6.63 10.13
N TRP A 378 -9.70 6.33 9.73
CA TRP A 378 -9.36 5.04 9.14
C TRP A 378 -9.54 3.90 10.14
N GLU A 379 -9.08 4.06 11.39
CA GLU A 379 -9.19 3.02 12.42
C GLU A 379 -10.65 2.66 12.73
N VAL A 380 -11.51 3.67 12.87
CA VAL A 380 -12.95 3.47 13.07
C VAL A 380 -13.56 2.68 11.92
N ARG A 381 -13.26 3.05 10.66
CA ARG A 381 -13.76 2.33 9.48
C ARG A 381 -13.20 0.91 9.38
N ALA A 382 -11.92 0.72 9.69
CA ALA A 382 -11.25 -0.58 9.65
C ALA A 382 -11.86 -1.53 10.69
N ALA A 383 -12.07 -1.07 11.93
CA ALA A 383 -12.72 -1.85 12.98
C ALA A 383 -14.16 -2.27 12.60
N ALA A 384 -14.93 -1.35 12.00
CA ALA A 384 -16.27 -1.65 11.52
C ALA A 384 -16.30 -2.66 10.34
N ALA A 385 -15.22 -2.74 9.56
CA ALA A 385 -15.06 -3.71 8.48
C ALA A 385 -14.62 -5.09 8.99
N GLU A 386 -13.75 -5.15 10.01
CA GLU A 386 -13.24 -6.40 10.60
C GLU A 386 -14.36 -7.27 11.19
N GLY A 387 -15.35 -6.67 11.86
CA GLY A 387 -16.52 -7.39 12.40
C GLY A 387 -17.39 -8.10 11.35
N LYS A 388 -17.19 -7.84 10.05
CA LYS A 388 -17.93 -8.45 8.93
C LYS A 388 -17.16 -9.58 8.23
N ILE A 389 -15.92 -9.86 8.64
CA ILE A 389 -15.05 -10.82 7.96
C ILE A 389 -15.32 -12.25 8.47
N SER A 390 -16.32 -12.92 7.91
CA SER A 390 -16.41 -14.39 7.98
C SER A 390 -15.84 -15.01 6.72
N MET A 391 -14.73 -15.75 6.84
CA MET A 391 -14.10 -16.47 5.71
C MET A 391 -15.05 -17.48 5.04
N SER A 392 -16.01 -18.03 5.79
CA SER A 392 -17.05 -18.92 5.27
C SER A 392 -18.05 -18.16 4.38
N GLN A 393 -18.51 -16.99 4.84
CA GLN A 393 -19.43 -16.13 4.07
C GLN A 393 -18.75 -15.55 2.82
N ALA A 394 -17.46 -15.21 2.92
CA ALA A 394 -16.65 -14.75 1.80
C ALA A 394 -16.56 -15.81 0.69
N ARG A 395 -16.29 -17.08 1.05
CA ARG A 395 -16.27 -18.22 0.11
C ARG A 395 -17.63 -18.45 -0.56
N LYS A 396 -18.73 -18.36 0.20
CA LYS A 396 -20.09 -18.52 -0.33
C LYS A 396 -20.41 -17.46 -1.40
N ARG A 397 -20.13 -16.20 -1.10
CA ARG A 397 -20.38 -15.06 -2.01
C ARG A 397 -19.52 -15.10 -3.28
N GLU A 398 -18.28 -15.57 -3.20
CA GLU A 398 -17.44 -15.77 -4.40
C GLU A 398 -18.00 -16.86 -5.32
N LYS A 399 -18.46 -17.98 -4.75
CA LYS A 399 -19.11 -19.06 -5.52
C LYS A 399 -20.34 -18.53 -6.26
N GLU A 400 -21.15 -17.72 -5.58
CA GLU A 400 -22.33 -17.06 -6.14
C GLU A 400 -21.95 -16.07 -7.27
N ALA A 401 -20.96 -15.19 -7.04
CA ALA A 401 -20.50 -14.22 -8.04
C ALA A 401 -19.88 -14.88 -9.28
N ARG A 402 -19.13 -15.98 -9.10
CA ARG A 402 -18.56 -16.77 -10.21
C ARG A 402 -19.65 -17.47 -11.01
N SER A 403 -20.67 -18.01 -10.34
CA SER A 403 -21.85 -18.60 -10.98
C SER A 403 -22.60 -17.56 -11.81
N ALA A 404 -22.83 -16.36 -11.25
CA ALA A 404 -23.50 -15.26 -11.94
C ALA A 404 -22.72 -14.78 -13.18
N LYS A 405 -21.40 -14.60 -13.09
CA LYS A 405 -20.56 -14.29 -14.26
C LYS A 405 -20.59 -15.39 -15.32
N GLY A 406 -20.59 -16.66 -14.90
CA GLY A 406 -20.73 -17.80 -15.82
C GLY A 406 -22.08 -17.81 -16.54
N ALA A 407 -23.16 -17.50 -15.81
CA ALA A 407 -24.51 -17.40 -16.36
C ALA A 407 -24.64 -16.24 -17.36
N ALA A 408 -24.15 -15.05 -17.00
CA ALA A 408 -24.15 -13.88 -17.88
C ALA A 408 -23.34 -14.12 -19.17
N LYS A 409 -22.19 -14.79 -19.09
CA LYS A 409 -21.39 -15.15 -20.26
C LYS A 409 -22.11 -16.16 -21.17
N ARG A 410 -22.84 -17.12 -20.60
CA ARG A 410 -23.67 -18.08 -21.36
C ARG A 410 -24.86 -17.40 -22.04
N GLN A 411 -25.54 -16.50 -21.34
CA GLN A 411 -26.62 -15.70 -21.94
C GLN A 411 -26.13 -14.81 -23.07
N ALA A 412 -24.98 -14.13 -22.91
CA ALA A 412 -24.40 -13.31 -23.97
C ALA A 412 -23.96 -14.15 -25.19
N ALA A 413 -23.49 -15.38 -24.97
CA ALA A 413 -23.15 -16.29 -26.07
C ALA A 413 -24.40 -16.84 -26.79
N ALA A 414 -25.50 -17.05 -26.06
CA ALA A 414 -26.77 -17.51 -26.63
C ALA A 414 -27.56 -16.40 -27.34
N ALA A 415 -27.32 -15.13 -27.01
CA ALA A 415 -27.95 -13.98 -27.67
C ALA A 415 -27.18 -13.48 -28.91
N GLY A 416 -25.97 -14.02 -29.14
CA GLY A 416 -25.13 -13.70 -30.30
C GLY A 416 -25.04 -14.81 -31.35
N ALA A 417 -25.82 -15.89 -31.18
CA ALA A 417 -26.07 -16.95 -32.15
C ALA A 417 -27.55 -16.85 -32.56
#